data_AF-A0A1W1HZB8-F1
#
_entry.id   AF-A0A1W1HZB8-F1
#
_cell.length_a   1.000
_cell.length_b   1.000
_cell.length_c   1.000
_cell.angle_alpha   90.00
_cell.angle_beta   90.00
_cell.angle_gamma   90.00
#
_symmetry.space_group_name_H-M   'P 1'
#
loop_
_entity.id
_entity.type
_entity.pdbx_description
1 polymer ?
#
loop_
_entity_poly.entity_id
_entity_poly.type
_entity_poly.pdbx_seq_one_letter_code
_entity_poly.pdbx_strand_id
1 'polypeptide(L)' 'MLITTGKVLGGIIKLDEKSLPEGAIVTVLAPEGDETFELRPEEEVQLLAAIAEAERGETTDASKVLKQIPRS' A
#
# COMPACT_ATOMS: atom_id res chain seq x y z
N MET A 1 0.07 12.75 -2.35
CA MET A 1 0.49 11.50 -2.98
C MET A 1 -0.76 10.77 -3.43
N LEU A 2 -0.84 10.35 -4.70
CA LEU A 2 -1.94 9.57 -5.25
C LEU A 2 -1.47 8.11 -5.34
N ILE A 3 -2.17 7.18 -4.69
CA ILE A 3 -1.93 5.74 -4.84
C ILE A 3 -2.99 5.21 -5.81
N THR A 4 -2.55 4.50 -6.84
CA THR A 4 -3.41 3.89 -7.84
C THR A 4 -2.83 2.53 -8.22
N THR A 5 -3.72 1.59 -8.52
CA THR A 5 -3.34 0.25 -8.96
C THR A 5 -3.29 0.23 -10.48
N GLY A 6 -2.28 -0.45 -11.03
CA GLY A 6 -2.17 -0.70 -12.45
C GLY A 6 -1.69 -2.12 -12.70
N LYS A 7 -1.86 -2.58 -13.94
CA LYS A 7 -1.38 -3.90 -14.38
C LYS A 7 -0.24 -3.72 -15.37
N VAL A 8 0.76 -4.59 -15.27
CA VAL A 8 1.85 -4.64 -16.26
C VAL A 8 1.36 -5.41 -17.48
N LEU A 9 1.40 -4.77 -18.65
CA LEU A 9 1.08 -5.36 -19.95
C LEU A 9 2.23 -5.06 -20.92
N GLY A 10 2.97 -6.09 -21.33
CA GLY A 10 4.09 -5.92 -22.27
C GLY A 10 5.23 -5.04 -21.74
N GLY A 11 5.47 -5.04 -20.42
CA GLY A 11 6.48 -4.19 -19.78
C GLY A 11 6.03 -2.76 -19.49
N ILE A 12 4.77 -2.41 -19.80
CA ILE A 12 4.20 -1.09 -19.53
C ILE A 12 3.15 -1.21 -18.42
N ILE A 13 3.20 -0.32 -17.42
CA ILE A 13 2.19 -0.23 -16.36
C ILE A 13 0.98 0.52 -16.93
N LYS A 14 -0.14 -0.18 -17.08
CA LYS A 14 -1.42 0.41 -17.48
C LYS A 14 -2.25 0.69 -16.23
N LEU A 15 -2.62 1.96 -16.04
CA LEU A 15 -3.51 2.40 -14.97
C LEU A 15 -4.96 2.26 -15.45
N ASP A 16 -5.83 1.68 -14.62
CA ASP A 16 -7.21 1.38 -15.04
C ASP A 16 -8.10 2.62 -15.09
N GLU A 17 -7.85 3.65 -14.25
CA GLU A 17 -8.84 4.72 -14.04
C GLU A 17 -8.30 6.15 -13.98
N LYS A 18 -6.99 6.37 -13.84
CA LYS A 18 -6.42 7.72 -13.73
C LYS A 18 -5.17 7.89 -14.58
N SER A 19 -5.18 8.90 -15.45
CA SER A 19 -3.96 9.41 -16.06
C SER A 19 -3.17 10.22 -15.02
N LEU A 20 -1.87 10.01 -15.00
CA LEU A 20 -0.95 10.85 -14.22
C LEU A 20 -0.56 12.07 -15.07
N PRO A 21 -0.35 13.24 -14.46
CA PRO A 21 0.09 14.40 -15.20
C PRO A 21 1.45 14.14 -15.84
N GLU A 22 1.65 14.70 -17.03
CA GLU A 22 2.91 14.59 -17.75
C GLU A 22 4.08 15.09 -16.87
N GLY A 23 5.19 14.34 -16.88
CA GLY A 23 6.37 14.65 -16.06
C GLY A 23 6.26 14.26 -14.58
N ALA A 24 5.20 13.57 -14.15
CA ALA A 24 5.10 13.09 -12.77
C ALA A 24 6.17 12.02 -12.45
N ILE A 25 6.89 12.21 -11.35
CA ILE A 25 7.76 11.18 -10.78
C ILE A 25 6.89 10.17 -10.04
N VAL A 26 7.01 8.90 -10.41
CA VAL A 26 6.23 7.80 -9.81
C VAL A 26 7.13 6.85 -9.04
N THR A 27 6.58 6.27 -7.98
CA THR A 27 7.19 5.16 -7.25
C THR A 27 6.36 3.92 -7.55
N VAL A 28 7.02 2.87 -8.04
CA VAL A 28 6.37 1.59 -8.36
C VAL A 28 6.60 0.63 -7.20
N LEU A 29 5.51 0.13 -6.63
CA LEU A 29 5.53 -0.94 -5.64
C LEU A 29 5.03 -2.21 -6.34
N ALA A 30 5.92 -3.17 -6.53
CA ALA A 30 5.60 -4.48 -7.09
C ALA A 30 5.85 -5.52 -5.99
N PRO A 31 4.81 -6.18 -5.44
CA PRO A 31 5.02 -7.28 -4.51
C PRO A 31 5.74 -8.41 -5.25
N GLU A 32 6.80 -8.96 -4.66
CA GLU A 32 7.64 -10.00 -5.29
C GLU A 32 7.02 -11.42 -5.27
N GLY A 33 5.79 -11.57 -4.76
CA GLY A 33 5.02 -12.81 -4.81
C GLY A 33 4.22 -13.05 -3.53
N ASP A 34 3.66 -14.25 -3.42
CA ASP A 34 3.03 -14.77 -2.19
C ASP A 34 4.09 -15.23 -1.19
N GLU A 35 5.11 -14.39 -0.94
CA GLU A 35 6.09 -14.70 0.09
C GLU A 35 5.42 -14.65 1.46
N THR A 36 5.39 -15.81 2.11
CA THR A 36 4.98 -15.93 3.50
C THR A 36 6.13 -15.48 4.39
N PHE A 37 5.86 -14.66 5.39
CA PHE A 37 6.81 -14.31 6.42
C PHE A 37 6.42 -15.00 7.73
N GLU A 38 7.43 -15.48 8.46
CA GLU A 38 7.24 -16.05 9.79
C GLU A 38 7.18 -14.92 10.81
N LEU A 39 6.21 -14.99 11.71
CA LEU A 39 6.07 -14.05 12.83
C LEU A 39 6.48 -14.72 14.13
N ARG A 40 7.06 -13.94 15.04
CA ARG A 40 7.17 -14.37 16.42
C ARG A 40 5.77 -14.40 17.05
N PRO A 41 5.51 -15.25 18.06
CA PRO A 41 4.20 -15.35 18.69
C PRO A 41 3.64 -14.00 19.16
N GLU A 42 4.49 -13.11 19.67
CA GLU A 42 4.08 -11.78 20.14
C GLU A 42 3.65 -10.87 18.98
N GLU A 43 4.30 -10.99 17.82
CA GLU A 43 3.97 -10.22 16.61
C GLU A 43 2.68 -10.72 15.96
N GLU A 44 2.44 -12.04 16.00
CA GLU A 44 1.19 -12.63 15.53
C GLU A 44 -0.01 -12.12 16.36
N VAL A 45 0.13 -12.08 17.68
CA VAL A 45 -0.90 -11.51 18.57
C VAL A 45 -1.17 -10.03 18.24
N GLN A 46 -0.13 -9.24 18.00
CA GLN A 46 -0.26 -7.84 17.60
C GLN A 46 -0.96 -7.69 16.24
N LEU A 47 -0.61 -8.54 15.26
CA LEU A 47 -1.23 -8.53 13.94
C LEU A 47 -2.73 -8.87 14.03
N LEU A 48 -3.09 -9.92 14.78
CA LEU A 48 -4.48 -10.31 14.96
C LEU A 48 -5.30 -9.23 15.67
N ALA A 49 -4.72 -8.54 16.65
CA ALA A 49 -5.35 -7.40 17.30
C ALA A 49 -5.61 -6.26 16.31
N ALA A 50 -4.62 -5.90 15.48
CA ALA A 50 -4.74 -4.86 14.48
C ALA A 50 -5.78 -5.20 13.38
N ILE A 51 -5.88 -6.48 12.99
CA ILE A 51 -6.92 -6.94 12.06
C ILE A 51 -8.31 -6.75 12.69
N ALA A 52 -8.49 -7.17 13.94
CA ALA A 52 -9.77 -7.01 14.63
C ALA A 52 -10.17 -5.54 14.83
N GLU A 53 -9.20 -4.64 15.08
CA GLU A 53 -9.42 -3.19 15.10
C GLU A 53 -9.92 -2.68 13.75
N ALA A 54 -9.26 -3.09 12.65
CA ALA A 54 -9.66 -2.71 11.31
C ALA A 54 -11.08 -3.19 10.95
N GLU A 55 -11.45 -4.42 11.34
CA GLU A 55 -12.79 -4.98 11.16
C GLU A 55 -13.86 -4.20 11.94
N ARG A 56 -13.51 -3.65 13.12
CA ARG A 56 -14.39 -2.76 13.89
C ARG A 56 -14.43 -1.33 13.33
N GLY A 57 -13.69 -1.04 12.26
CA GLY A 57 -13.61 0.27 11.64
C GLY A 57 -12.70 1.25 12.37
N GLU A 58 -11.87 0.77 13.30
CA GLU A 58 -10.85 1.55 14.00
C GLU A 58 -9.64 1.81 13.09
N THR A 59 -9.91 2.39 11.92
CA THR A 59 -8.93 2.67 10.87
C THR A 59 -8.65 4.17 10.79
N THR A 60 -7.59 4.54 10.07
CA THR A 60 -7.35 5.94 9.73
C THR A 60 -7.16 6.09 8.23
N ASP A 61 -7.56 7.25 7.71
CA ASP A 61 -7.42 7.54 6.29
C ASP A 61 -5.95 7.49 5.86
N ALA A 62 -5.65 6.66 4.85
CA ALA A 62 -4.32 6.57 4.28
C ALA A 62 -3.80 7.96 3.84
N SER A 63 -4.67 8.80 3.26
CA SER A 63 -4.31 10.17 2.86
C SER A 63 -3.83 11.04 4.02
N LYS A 64 -4.29 10.79 5.25
CA LYS A 64 -3.88 11.49 6.47
C LYS A 64 -2.53 11.00 6.95
N VAL A 65 -2.31 9.68 6.99
CA VAL A 65 -1.01 9.07 7.35
C VAL A 65 0.09 9.54 6.41
N LEU A 66 -0.17 9.48 5.11
CA LEU A 66 0.82 9.81 4.09
C LEU A 66 1.26 11.29 4.13
N LYS A 67 0.44 12.19 4.69
CA LYS A 67 0.83 13.60 4.92
C LYS A 67 1.80 13.77 6.08
N GLN A 68 1.90 12.78 6.98
CA GLN A 68 2.76 12.82 8.16
C GLN A 68 4.15 12.23 7.90
N ILE A 69 4.33 11.52 6.78
CA ILE A 69 5.64 10.98 6.40
C ILE A 69 6.58 12.15 6.07
N PRO A 70 7.74 12.27 6.74
CA PRO A 70 8.72 13.31 6.43
C PRO A 70 9.16 13.18 4.98
N ARG A 71 9.18 14.29 4.23
CA ARG A 71 9.76 14.31 2.88
C ARG A 71 11.28 14.39 3.04
N SER A 72 12.00 13.34 2.65
CA SER A 72 13.48 13.38 2.53
C SER A 72 13.89 14.04 1.23
#